data_AF-A0A956W3Q5-F1
#
_entry.id   AF-A0A956W3Q5-F1
#
_cell.length_a   1.000
_cell.length_b   1.000
_cell.length_c   1.000
_cell.angle_alpha   90.00
_cell.angle_beta   90.00
_cell.angle_gamma   90.00
#
_symmetry.space_group_name_H-M   'P 1'
#
loop_
_entity.id
_entity.type
_entity.pdbx_description
1 polymer ?
#
loop_
_entity_poly.entity_id
_entity_poly.type
_entity_poly.pdbx_seq_one_letter_code
_entity_poly.pdbx_strand_id
1 'polypeptide(L)'
;VAEVVEVGEGAENWRPGQRVTSMPVLPERDAPNGFRSIGYAPEVPGAYGEYVLMGAAMLLPVEDSLPDEVAATTEPCAVGLHAVRQAGLTSRDHVVVMGAGPIGLMTLLWLKEEGVKHVTVSDYAASRRGLAARLGADLVVNPGETGVQEAHEAVMGSRPTVVFECVGIRGTLEQAMEMTERQGTVVVVGVCMLEDTIRPMVGINKQLTLRFVLGYTADEYAEALAALTAGRVDTRPLITRIVSLEELPAAFKALASPEECKVVVKPND
;
A
#
# COMPACT_ATOMS: atom_id res chain seq x y z
N VAL A 1 -7.45 -13.37 -3.34
CA VAL A 1 -7.97 -14.52 -2.58
C VAL A 1 -8.62 -15.45 -3.56
N ALA A 2 -8.47 -16.75 -3.37
CA ALA A 2 -9.00 -17.77 -4.24
C ALA A 2 -9.38 -19.01 -3.42
N GLU A 3 -10.22 -19.85 -3.99
CA GLU A 3 -10.40 -21.23 -3.55
C GLU A 3 -9.50 -22.13 -4.39
N VAL A 4 -8.79 -23.07 -3.75
CA VAL A 4 -8.06 -24.10 -4.46
C VAL A 4 -9.05 -25.01 -5.17
N VAL A 5 -8.90 -25.21 -6.48
CA VAL A 5 -9.76 -26.11 -7.28
C VAL A 5 -9.01 -27.34 -7.76
N GLU A 6 -7.71 -27.20 -8.01
CA GLU A 6 -6.81 -28.26 -8.48
C GLU A 6 -5.40 -27.98 -7.91
N VAL A 7 -4.64 -29.05 -7.68
CA VAL A 7 -3.26 -28.97 -7.20
C VAL A 7 -2.34 -29.72 -8.17
N GLY A 8 -1.19 -29.11 -8.46
CA GLY A 8 -0.13 -29.76 -9.24
C GLY A 8 0.75 -30.67 -8.40
N GLU A 9 1.65 -31.40 -9.07
CA GLU A 9 2.70 -32.20 -8.42
C GLU A 9 3.58 -31.32 -7.51
N GLY A 10 3.87 -31.78 -6.28
CA GLY A 10 4.65 -31.04 -5.29
C GLY A 10 3.85 -30.04 -4.44
N ALA A 11 2.53 -29.96 -4.63
CA ALA A 11 1.62 -29.09 -3.86
C ALA A 11 0.68 -29.86 -2.92
N GLU A 12 1.07 -31.06 -2.46
CA GLU A 12 0.20 -32.02 -1.74
C GLU A 12 -0.28 -31.54 -0.35
N ASN A 13 0.31 -30.44 0.15
CA ASN A 13 -0.13 -29.77 1.37
C ASN A 13 -1.43 -28.96 1.17
N TRP A 14 -1.83 -28.73 -0.08
CA TRP A 14 -3.05 -28.02 -0.45
C TRP A 14 -4.12 -28.99 -0.98
N ARG A 15 -5.39 -28.63 -0.83
CA ARG A 15 -6.53 -29.45 -1.22
C ARG A 15 -7.64 -28.58 -1.82
N PRO A 16 -8.42 -29.11 -2.78
CA PRO A 16 -9.59 -28.43 -3.27
C PRO A 16 -10.54 -27.99 -2.15
N GLY A 17 -11.15 -26.81 -2.29
CA GLY A 17 -12.03 -26.20 -1.29
C GLY A 17 -11.33 -25.30 -0.26
N GLN A 18 -9.99 -25.30 -0.21
CA GLN A 18 -9.28 -24.43 0.72
C GLN A 18 -9.23 -22.98 0.22
N ARG A 19 -9.60 -22.03 1.08
CA ARG A 19 -9.44 -20.60 0.82
C ARG A 19 -7.99 -20.18 1.06
N VAL A 20 -7.42 -19.49 0.09
CA VAL A 20 -6.01 -19.08 0.09
C VAL A 20 -5.83 -17.66 -0.42
N THR A 21 -4.74 -17.03 0.00
CA THR A 21 -4.20 -15.83 -0.62
C THR A 21 -2.73 -16.06 -0.95
N SER A 22 -2.17 -15.28 -1.85
CA SER A 22 -0.82 -15.49 -2.35
C SER A 22 -0.10 -14.18 -2.58
N MET A 23 1.21 -14.17 -2.32
CA MET A 23 2.08 -13.21 -3.01
C MET A 23 1.93 -13.42 -4.53
N PRO A 24 1.86 -12.36 -5.34
CA PRO A 24 1.54 -12.46 -6.77
C PRO A 24 2.76 -12.86 -7.61
N VAL A 25 3.42 -13.97 -7.27
CA VAL A 25 4.61 -14.47 -7.98
C VAL A 25 4.53 -15.98 -8.19
N LEU A 26 5.06 -16.43 -9.33
CA LEU A 26 5.30 -17.83 -9.64
C LEU A 26 6.79 -18.13 -9.52
N PRO A 27 7.21 -19.09 -8.68
CA PRO A 27 8.59 -19.56 -8.66
C PRO A 27 9.03 -20.02 -10.05
N GLU A 28 10.16 -19.50 -10.52
CA GLU A 28 10.74 -19.87 -11.81
C GLU A 28 12.26 -19.81 -11.68
N ARG A 29 12.89 -20.99 -11.68
CA ARG A 29 14.31 -21.15 -11.41
C ARG A 29 15.22 -20.34 -12.35
N ASP A 30 14.81 -20.21 -13.61
CA ASP A 30 15.61 -19.56 -14.64
C ASP A 30 15.33 -18.05 -14.77
N ALA A 31 14.34 -17.53 -14.03
CA ALA A 31 14.09 -16.09 -13.97
C ALA A 31 15.19 -15.39 -13.15
N PRO A 32 15.60 -14.15 -13.49
CA PRO A 32 16.70 -13.45 -12.82
C PRO A 32 16.56 -13.34 -11.28
N ASN A 33 15.33 -13.24 -10.79
CA ASN A 33 15.01 -13.14 -9.37
C ASN A 33 14.46 -14.45 -8.77
N GLY A 34 14.49 -15.56 -9.52
CA GLY A 34 13.93 -16.84 -9.12
C GLY A 34 12.40 -16.93 -9.16
N PHE A 35 11.72 -15.91 -9.70
CA PHE A 35 10.27 -15.87 -9.88
C PHE A 35 9.84 -14.97 -11.04
N ARG A 36 8.61 -15.17 -11.51
CA ARG A 36 7.87 -14.26 -12.40
C ARG A 36 6.69 -13.62 -11.66
N SER A 37 6.48 -12.34 -11.86
CA SER A 37 5.31 -11.64 -11.31
C SER A 37 4.04 -11.99 -12.09
N ILE A 38 2.99 -12.36 -11.37
CA ILE A 38 1.67 -12.67 -11.92
C ILE A 38 1.02 -11.39 -12.45
N GLY A 39 0.51 -11.42 -13.68
CA GLY A 39 -0.16 -10.29 -14.34
C GLY A 39 0.75 -9.34 -15.13
N TYR A 40 2.06 -9.62 -15.22
CA TYR A 40 3.02 -8.76 -15.93
C TYR A 40 3.40 -9.27 -17.33
N ALA A 41 2.94 -10.46 -17.73
CA ALA A 41 3.22 -11.04 -19.03
C ALA A 41 2.08 -11.96 -19.49
N PRO A 42 1.84 -12.12 -20.80
CA PRO A 42 0.79 -13.00 -21.32
C PRO A 42 0.89 -14.45 -20.84
N GLU A 43 2.10 -14.96 -20.61
CA GLU A 43 2.32 -16.34 -20.17
C GLU A 43 2.05 -16.54 -18.66
N VAL A 44 1.91 -15.45 -17.90
CA VAL A 44 1.54 -15.48 -16.48
C VAL A 44 0.40 -14.48 -16.26
N PRO A 45 -0.82 -14.80 -16.72
CA PRO A 45 -1.95 -13.88 -16.67
C PRO A 45 -2.30 -13.51 -15.22
N GLY A 46 -2.88 -12.32 -15.07
CA GLY A 46 -3.29 -11.79 -13.76
C GLY A 46 -4.54 -12.46 -13.20
N ALA A 47 -4.96 -12.03 -12.01
CA ALA A 47 -6.10 -12.60 -11.28
C ALA A 47 -7.49 -12.06 -11.72
N TYR A 48 -7.59 -11.29 -12.81
CA TYR A 48 -8.88 -10.86 -13.37
C TYR A 48 -9.46 -11.95 -14.28
N GLY A 49 -9.85 -13.06 -13.66
CA GLY A 49 -10.46 -14.21 -14.31
C GLY A 49 -11.05 -15.17 -13.27
N GLU A 50 -11.79 -16.17 -13.73
CA GLU A 50 -12.39 -17.20 -12.85
C GLU A 50 -11.32 -18.12 -12.24
N TYR A 51 -10.17 -18.24 -12.90
CA TYR A 51 -9.03 -19.07 -12.47
C TYR A 51 -7.72 -18.30 -12.61
N VAL A 52 -6.78 -18.58 -11.72
CA VAL A 52 -5.41 -18.05 -11.75
C VAL A 52 -4.43 -19.09 -11.26
N LEU A 53 -3.29 -19.22 -11.95
CA LEU A 53 -2.21 -20.08 -11.49
C LEU A 53 -1.45 -19.37 -10.36
N MET A 54 -1.29 -20.05 -9.22
CA MET A 54 -0.54 -19.54 -8.06
C MET A 54 0.56 -20.50 -7.66
N GLY A 55 1.69 -19.97 -7.18
CA GLY A 55 2.80 -20.79 -6.70
C GLY A 55 2.47 -21.39 -5.34
N ALA A 56 2.42 -22.72 -5.22
CA ALA A 56 2.03 -23.42 -4.00
C ALA A 56 2.87 -23.02 -2.76
N ALA A 57 4.15 -22.66 -2.97
CA ALA A 57 5.05 -22.19 -1.91
C ALA A 57 4.76 -20.75 -1.42
N MET A 58 3.95 -20.00 -2.16
CA MET A 58 3.59 -18.61 -1.86
C MET A 58 2.17 -18.47 -1.28
N LEU A 59 1.44 -19.58 -1.18
CA LEU A 59 0.09 -19.63 -0.65
C LEU A 59 0.09 -19.51 0.88
N LEU A 60 -0.85 -18.74 1.40
CA LEU A 60 -1.23 -18.71 2.80
C LEU A 60 -2.72 -19.05 2.95
N PRO A 61 -3.11 -19.84 3.97
CA PRO A 61 -4.51 -20.14 4.22
C PRO A 61 -5.25 -18.88 4.69
N VAL A 62 -6.48 -18.71 4.23
CA VAL A 62 -7.37 -17.64 4.69
C VAL A 62 -8.43 -18.26 5.62
N GLU A 63 -8.55 -17.74 6.84
CA GLU A 63 -9.53 -18.22 7.80
C GLU A 63 -10.97 -17.89 7.38
N ASP A 64 -11.92 -18.76 7.74
CA ASP A 64 -13.36 -18.59 7.48
C ASP A 64 -13.94 -17.31 8.10
N SER A 65 -13.28 -16.81 9.15
CA SER A 65 -13.65 -15.58 9.85
C SER A 65 -13.37 -14.30 9.04
N LEU A 66 -12.44 -14.34 8.08
CA LEU A 66 -12.00 -13.16 7.33
C LEU A 66 -12.70 -13.11 5.97
N PRO A 67 -13.53 -12.08 5.67
CA PRO A 67 -14.18 -11.96 4.36
C PRO A 67 -13.19 -11.86 3.20
N ASP A 68 -13.56 -12.42 2.03
CA ASP A 68 -12.68 -12.48 0.86
C ASP A 68 -12.24 -11.09 0.39
N GLU A 69 -13.15 -10.11 0.41
CA GLU A 69 -12.86 -8.73 0.01
C GLU A 69 -11.80 -8.08 0.91
N VAL A 70 -11.78 -8.45 2.21
CA VAL A 70 -10.77 -7.97 3.17
C VAL A 70 -9.47 -8.73 2.96
N ALA A 71 -9.52 -10.06 2.86
CA ALA A 71 -8.33 -10.88 2.61
C ALA A 71 -7.66 -10.52 1.27
N ALA A 72 -8.41 -10.04 0.27
CA ALA A 72 -7.87 -9.54 -1.00
C ALA A 72 -7.03 -8.25 -0.83
N THR A 73 -7.14 -7.57 0.30
CA THR A 73 -6.31 -6.41 0.64
C THR A 73 -4.99 -6.77 1.34
N THR A 74 -4.70 -8.05 1.58
CA THR A 74 -3.44 -8.50 2.19
C THR A 74 -2.21 -7.93 1.47
N GLU A 75 -2.22 -8.00 0.13
CA GLU A 75 -1.16 -7.49 -0.75
C GLU A 75 -0.88 -5.99 -0.52
N PRO A 76 -1.83 -5.07 -0.71
CA PRO A 76 -1.57 -3.64 -0.47
C PRO A 76 -1.37 -3.30 1.02
N CYS A 77 -1.94 -4.09 1.94
CA CYS A 77 -1.68 -3.95 3.37
C CYS A 77 -0.21 -4.24 3.69
N ALA A 78 0.38 -5.29 3.10
CA ALA A 78 1.79 -5.63 3.25
C ALA A 78 2.72 -4.55 2.66
N VAL A 79 2.31 -3.87 1.57
CA VAL A 79 3.06 -2.71 1.04
C VAL A 79 3.13 -1.58 2.07
N GLY A 80 2.00 -1.26 2.72
CA GLY A 80 1.96 -0.25 3.78
C GLY A 80 2.85 -0.63 4.96
N LEU A 81 2.81 -1.90 5.40
CA LEU A 81 3.66 -2.42 6.47
C LEU A 81 5.14 -2.27 6.11
N HIS A 82 5.52 -2.71 4.92
CA HIS A 82 6.88 -2.65 4.44
C HIS A 82 7.39 -1.21 4.43
N ALA A 83 6.61 -0.27 3.89
CA ALA A 83 6.97 1.14 3.90
C ALA A 83 7.27 1.64 5.33
N VAL A 84 6.37 1.36 6.28
CA VAL A 84 6.53 1.76 7.70
C VAL A 84 7.79 1.13 8.32
N ARG A 85 8.06 -0.16 8.07
CA ARG A 85 9.27 -0.83 8.57
C ARG A 85 10.56 -0.27 7.97
N GLN A 86 10.54 0.13 6.70
CA GLN A 86 11.69 0.71 6.02
C GLN A 86 11.98 2.16 6.46
N ALA A 87 11.06 2.82 7.16
CA ALA A 87 11.23 4.20 7.61
C ALA A 87 12.19 4.34 8.81
N GLY A 88 12.42 3.28 9.58
CA GLY A 88 13.27 3.32 10.78
C GLY A 88 12.71 4.20 11.89
N LEU A 89 11.38 4.20 12.07
CA LEU A 89 10.67 5.05 13.02
C LEU A 89 11.11 4.84 14.47
N THR A 90 11.03 5.94 15.21
CA THR A 90 11.26 6.04 16.64
C THR A 90 10.10 6.80 17.30
N SER A 91 10.01 6.71 18.62
CA SER A 91 9.00 7.45 19.40
C SER A 91 9.08 8.99 19.29
N ARG A 92 10.13 9.53 18.68
CA ARG A 92 10.32 10.98 18.48
C ARG A 92 9.81 11.48 17.13
N ASP A 93 9.48 10.55 16.23
CA ASP A 93 9.12 10.90 14.87
C ASP A 93 7.71 11.47 14.78
N HIS A 94 7.59 12.48 13.92
CA HIS A 94 6.33 13.06 13.49
C HIS A 94 6.30 12.97 11.97
N VAL A 95 5.18 12.45 11.48
CA VAL A 95 5.11 11.82 10.17
C VAL A 95 4.16 12.61 9.27
N VAL A 96 4.55 12.78 8.00
CA VAL A 96 3.64 13.18 6.94
C VAL A 96 3.47 12.02 5.96
N VAL A 97 2.23 11.69 5.60
CA VAL A 97 1.89 10.82 4.48
C VAL A 97 1.31 11.68 3.36
N MET A 98 2.04 11.76 2.25
CA MET A 98 1.58 12.44 1.04
C MET A 98 0.74 11.49 0.19
N GLY A 99 -0.52 11.85 -0.03
CA GLY A 99 -1.50 11.06 -0.76
C GLY A 99 -2.33 10.20 0.17
N ALA A 100 -3.65 10.36 0.10
CA ALA A 100 -4.64 9.53 0.81
C ALA A 100 -5.33 8.56 -0.17
N GLY A 101 -4.57 8.04 -1.14
CA GLY A 101 -4.96 6.87 -1.93
C GLY A 101 -4.78 5.57 -1.13
N PRO A 102 -5.07 4.40 -1.73
CA PRO A 102 -5.02 3.12 -1.04
C PRO A 102 -3.71 2.88 -0.27
N ILE A 103 -2.56 3.08 -0.92
CA ILE A 103 -1.26 2.84 -0.28
C ILE A 103 -1.00 3.82 0.86
N GLY A 104 -1.27 5.12 0.67
CA GLY A 104 -1.09 6.09 1.75
C GLY A 104 -1.99 5.83 2.96
N LEU A 105 -3.23 5.35 2.73
CA LEU A 105 -4.12 4.96 3.81
C LEU A 105 -3.72 3.64 4.48
N MET A 106 -3.17 2.68 3.74
CA MET A 106 -2.57 1.47 4.34
C MET A 106 -1.35 1.82 5.21
N THR A 107 -0.50 2.73 4.73
CA THR A 107 0.61 3.28 5.51
C THR A 107 0.11 3.96 6.79
N LEU A 108 -0.95 4.79 6.70
CA LEU A 108 -1.59 5.40 7.88
C LEU A 108 -2.06 4.34 8.89
N LEU A 109 -2.76 3.31 8.43
CA LEU A 109 -3.26 2.24 9.32
C LEU A 109 -2.11 1.59 10.10
N TRP A 110 -0.99 1.27 9.43
CA TRP A 110 0.18 0.70 10.09
C TRP A 110 0.88 1.69 11.03
N LEU A 111 0.97 2.97 10.67
CA LEU A 111 1.49 3.99 11.58
C LEU A 111 0.66 4.06 12.86
N LYS A 112 -0.67 3.99 12.76
CA LYS A 112 -1.55 4.00 13.94
C LYS A 112 -1.44 2.71 14.74
N GLU A 113 -1.36 1.55 14.08
CA GLU A 113 -1.14 0.25 14.73
C GLU A 113 0.20 0.18 15.49
N GLU A 114 1.26 0.79 14.94
CA GLU A 114 2.57 0.90 15.62
C GLU A 114 2.61 1.99 16.71
N GLY A 115 1.50 2.70 16.93
CA GLY A 115 1.38 3.69 17.99
C GLY A 115 2.02 5.05 17.67
N VAL A 116 2.24 5.37 16.39
CA VAL A 116 2.70 6.70 15.97
C VAL A 116 1.63 7.74 16.30
N LYS A 117 2.00 8.67 17.19
CA LYS A 117 1.08 9.64 17.79
C LYS A 117 0.75 10.83 16.89
N HIS A 118 1.62 11.12 15.93
CA HIS A 118 1.59 12.37 15.17
C HIS A 118 1.71 12.08 13.68
N VAL A 119 0.58 11.81 13.04
CA VAL A 119 0.50 11.53 11.60
C VAL A 119 -0.35 12.60 10.92
N THR A 120 0.29 13.39 10.06
CA THR A 120 -0.37 14.28 9.12
C THR A 120 -0.57 13.58 7.79
N VAL A 121 -1.75 13.68 7.20
CA VAL A 121 -2.04 13.13 5.87
C VAL A 121 -2.49 14.24 4.94
N SER A 122 -1.89 14.33 3.75
CA SER A 122 -2.24 15.36 2.78
C SER A 122 -2.81 14.78 1.49
N ASP A 123 -3.92 15.32 1.00
CA ASP A 123 -4.51 14.96 -0.30
C ASP A 123 -5.37 16.12 -0.81
N TYR A 124 -5.55 16.25 -2.13
CA TYR A 124 -6.41 17.29 -2.72
C TYR A 124 -7.90 16.98 -2.60
N ALA A 125 -8.29 15.70 -2.56
CA ALA A 125 -9.70 15.31 -2.49
C ALA A 125 -10.23 15.33 -1.05
N ALA A 126 -11.32 16.07 -0.83
CA ALA A 126 -11.97 16.17 0.48
C ALA A 126 -12.47 14.81 0.99
N SER A 127 -12.97 13.95 0.10
CA SER A 127 -13.41 12.58 0.42
C SER A 127 -12.27 11.73 1.00
N ARG A 128 -11.09 11.80 0.38
CA ARG A 128 -9.89 11.05 0.81
C ARG A 128 -9.34 11.57 2.13
N ARG A 129 -9.28 12.91 2.31
CA ARG A 129 -8.95 13.52 3.61
C ARG A 129 -9.94 13.11 4.69
N GLY A 130 -11.24 13.10 4.38
CA GLY A 130 -12.28 12.66 5.31
C GLY A 130 -12.09 11.20 5.73
N LEU A 131 -11.73 10.31 4.80
CA LEU A 131 -11.40 8.93 5.11
C LEU A 131 -10.13 8.84 5.98
N ALA A 132 -9.05 9.55 5.65
CA ALA A 132 -7.84 9.59 6.47
C ALA A 132 -8.11 10.03 7.92
N ALA A 133 -8.94 11.07 8.12
CA ALA A 133 -9.34 11.52 9.44
C ALA A 133 -10.10 10.42 10.22
N ARG A 134 -11.04 9.72 9.59
CA ARG A 134 -11.76 8.60 10.21
C ARG A 134 -10.85 7.43 10.58
N LEU A 135 -9.77 7.23 9.83
CA LEU A 135 -8.77 6.19 10.07
C LEU A 135 -7.69 6.59 11.09
N GLY A 136 -7.81 7.78 11.70
CA GLY A 136 -6.95 8.21 12.80
C GLY A 136 -5.78 9.10 12.40
N ALA A 137 -5.80 9.72 11.21
CA ALA A 137 -4.90 10.83 10.93
C ALA A 137 -5.12 11.97 11.93
N ASP A 138 -4.05 12.42 12.57
CA ASP A 138 -4.09 13.46 13.61
C ASP A 138 -4.28 14.87 13.00
N LEU A 139 -3.85 15.03 11.75
CA LEU A 139 -4.09 16.21 10.93
C LEU A 139 -4.34 15.81 9.47
N VAL A 140 -5.32 16.42 8.82
CA VAL A 140 -5.53 16.28 7.37
C VAL A 140 -5.40 17.62 6.67
N VAL A 141 -4.65 17.67 5.57
CA VAL A 141 -4.27 18.92 4.89
C VAL A 141 -4.65 18.88 3.42
N ASN A 142 -5.25 19.96 2.92
CA ASN A 142 -5.38 20.21 1.49
C ASN A 142 -4.16 21.01 1.00
N PRO A 143 -3.25 20.42 0.20
CA PRO A 143 -2.07 21.13 -0.29
C PRO A 143 -2.39 22.35 -1.16
N GLY A 144 -3.59 22.42 -1.75
CA GLY A 144 -4.04 23.56 -2.54
C GLY A 144 -4.53 24.76 -1.72
N GLU A 145 -4.75 24.58 -0.41
CA GLU A 145 -5.21 25.64 0.50
C GLU A 145 -4.12 26.11 1.45
N THR A 146 -3.27 25.20 1.95
CA THR A 146 -2.17 25.52 2.87
C THR A 146 -0.99 24.58 2.60
N GLY A 147 0.23 25.09 2.72
CA GLY A 147 1.43 24.27 2.55
C GLY A 147 1.45 23.14 3.58
N VAL A 148 1.73 21.91 3.14
CA VAL A 148 1.74 20.72 4.03
C VAL A 148 2.74 20.89 5.17
N GLN A 149 3.93 21.42 4.87
CA GLN A 149 4.96 21.72 5.87
C GLN A 149 4.46 22.74 6.91
N GLU A 150 3.85 23.83 6.44
CA GLU A 150 3.35 24.92 7.30
C GLU A 150 2.24 24.43 8.24
N ALA A 151 1.26 23.70 7.70
CA ALA A 151 0.17 23.14 8.49
C ALA A 151 0.68 22.11 9.52
N HIS A 152 1.66 21.29 9.13
CA HIS A 152 2.28 20.32 10.03
C HIS A 152 3.05 21.01 11.16
N GLU A 153 3.91 21.98 10.84
CA GLU A 153 4.68 22.75 11.83
C GLU A 153 3.78 23.50 12.81
N ALA A 154 2.66 24.06 12.35
CA ALA A 154 1.70 24.76 13.19
C ALA A 154 1.09 23.86 14.30
N VAL A 155 1.02 22.55 14.06
CA VAL A 155 0.46 21.58 15.02
C VAL A 155 1.55 20.85 15.81
N MET A 156 2.64 20.46 15.14
CA MET A 156 3.70 19.62 15.73
C MET A 156 4.87 20.41 16.29
N GLY A 157 5.01 21.70 15.93
CA GLY A 157 6.09 22.58 16.39
C GLY A 157 7.42 22.40 15.65
N SER A 158 7.50 21.49 14.67
CA SER A 158 8.69 21.20 13.86
C SER A 158 8.32 20.60 12.50
N ARG A 159 9.30 20.55 11.58
CA ARG A 159 9.18 19.91 10.26
C ARG A 159 9.08 18.39 10.41
N PRO A 160 8.38 17.68 9.52
CA PRO A 160 8.31 16.21 9.57
C PRO A 160 9.70 15.56 9.56
N THR A 161 9.97 14.67 10.51
CA THR A 161 11.21 13.88 10.53
C THR A 161 11.14 12.70 9.54
N VAL A 162 9.93 12.22 9.27
CA VAL A 162 9.68 11.17 8.26
C VAL A 162 8.54 11.60 7.34
N VAL A 163 8.76 11.47 6.03
CA VAL A 163 7.75 11.71 5.00
C VAL A 163 7.58 10.45 4.16
N PHE A 164 6.35 9.94 4.07
CA PHE A 164 5.97 8.90 3.12
C PHE A 164 5.40 9.56 1.86
N GLU A 165 6.13 9.45 0.75
CA GLU A 165 5.64 9.87 -0.56
C GLU A 165 4.81 8.71 -1.14
N CYS A 166 3.49 8.85 -1.19
CA CYS A 166 2.56 7.83 -1.68
C CYS A 166 1.69 8.33 -2.85
N VAL A 167 2.08 9.43 -3.51
CA VAL A 167 1.36 9.99 -4.66
C VAL A 167 1.95 9.45 -5.97
N GLY A 168 3.27 9.41 -6.09
CA GLY A 168 3.95 8.84 -7.26
C GLY A 168 3.77 9.66 -8.54
N ILE A 169 3.81 10.99 -8.45
CA ILE A 169 3.78 11.88 -9.61
C ILE A 169 4.98 12.83 -9.60
N ARG A 170 5.28 13.44 -10.75
CA ARG A 170 6.40 14.39 -10.88
C ARG A 170 6.32 15.52 -9.84
N GLY A 171 7.45 15.82 -9.22
CA GLY A 171 7.63 16.91 -8.27
C GLY A 171 7.26 16.59 -6.83
N THR A 172 6.50 15.52 -6.54
CA THR A 172 6.16 15.19 -5.15
C THR A 172 7.36 14.71 -4.35
N LEU A 173 8.34 14.07 -5.00
CA LEU A 173 9.60 13.69 -4.36
C LEU A 173 10.41 14.90 -3.91
N GLU A 174 10.57 15.91 -4.76
CA GLU A 174 11.26 17.16 -4.40
C GLU A 174 10.51 17.88 -3.27
N GLN A 175 9.17 17.95 -3.33
CA GLN A 175 8.36 18.53 -2.24
C GLN A 175 8.56 17.79 -0.91
N ALA A 176 8.62 16.45 -0.95
CA ALA A 176 8.92 15.64 0.23
C ALA A 176 10.30 15.99 0.80
N MET A 177 11.33 16.10 -0.04
CA MET A 177 12.67 16.52 0.37
C MET A 177 12.69 17.94 0.97
N GLU A 178 11.95 18.87 0.38
CA GLU A 178 11.88 20.26 0.83
C GLU A 178 11.17 20.42 2.18
N MET A 179 10.14 19.62 2.47
CA MET A 179 9.43 19.72 3.75
C MET A 179 10.15 19.01 4.89
N THR A 180 10.82 17.88 4.61
CA THR A 180 11.47 17.02 5.61
C THR A 180 12.51 17.78 6.43
N GLU A 181 12.59 17.49 7.73
CA GLU A 181 13.59 18.04 8.65
C GLU A 181 15.01 17.61 8.28
N ARG A 182 16.02 18.35 8.77
CA ARG A 182 17.42 17.94 8.66
C ARG A 182 17.62 16.57 9.28
N GLN A 183 18.38 15.73 8.60
CA GLN A 183 18.67 14.33 8.95
C GLN A 183 17.42 13.44 8.96
N GLY A 184 16.30 13.90 8.38
CA GLY A 184 15.08 13.13 8.24
C GLY A 184 15.11 12.15 7.07
N THR A 185 14.05 11.37 6.99
CA THR A 185 13.88 10.27 6.02
C THR A 185 12.67 10.54 5.12
N VAL A 186 12.87 10.43 3.81
CA VAL A 186 11.78 10.33 2.84
C VAL A 186 11.68 8.88 2.38
N VAL A 187 10.54 8.25 2.64
CA VAL A 187 10.22 6.91 2.12
C VAL A 187 9.41 7.07 0.85
N VAL A 188 9.98 6.67 -0.28
CA VAL A 188 9.39 6.78 -1.61
C VAL A 188 8.64 5.48 -1.91
N VAL A 189 7.31 5.55 -1.82
CA VAL A 189 6.40 4.42 -2.02
C VAL A 189 5.59 4.59 -3.32
N GLY A 190 5.26 5.84 -3.67
CA GLY A 190 4.57 6.19 -4.90
C GLY A 190 5.39 5.85 -6.13
N VAL A 191 4.76 5.19 -7.11
CA VAL A 191 5.44 4.78 -8.34
C VAL A 191 5.28 5.86 -9.42
N CYS A 192 6.27 6.76 -9.52
CA CYS A 192 6.36 7.69 -10.63
C CYS A 192 6.96 6.98 -11.85
N MET A 193 6.14 6.75 -12.88
CA MET A 193 6.56 6.08 -14.13
C MET A 193 7.21 7.05 -15.14
N LEU A 194 7.51 8.28 -14.72
CA LEU A 194 8.08 9.33 -15.55
C LEU A 194 9.40 9.81 -14.95
N GLU A 195 10.27 10.39 -15.77
CA GLU A 195 11.43 11.13 -15.27
C GLU A 195 10.97 12.24 -14.32
N ASP A 196 11.61 12.36 -13.17
CA ASP A 196 11.36 13.41 -12.18
C ASP A 196 12.65 14.18 -11.89
N THR A 197 12.51 15.44 -11.45
CA THR A 197 13.64 16.31 -11.14
C THR A 197 13.71 16.56 -9.65
N ILE A 198 14.84 16.23 -9.05
CA ILE A 198 15.18 16.65 -7.68
C ILE A 198 16.38 17.59 -7.71
N ARG A 199 16.54 18.42 -6.67
CA ARG A 199 17.77 19.18 -6.44
C ARG A 199 18.64 18.45 -5.41
N PRO A 200 19.74 17.79 -5.82
CA PRO A 200 20.62 17.09 -4.88
C PRO A 200 21.15 17.97 -3.74
N MET A 201 21.31 19.27 -4.00
CA MET A 201 21.71 20.26 -3.00
C MET A 201 20.78 20.28 -1.78
N VAL A 202 19.45 20.11 -1.96
CA VAL A 202 18.49 20.02 -0.86
C VAL A 202 18.80 18.81 0.03
N GLY A 203 19.00 17.64 -0.59
CA GLY A 203 19.37 16.42 0.12
C GLY A 203 20.70 16.54 0.85
N ILE A 204 21.72 17.14 0.23
CA ILE A 204 23.05 17.34 0.81
C ILE A 204 23.00 18.25 2.04
N ASN A 205 22.38 19.44 1.93
CA ASN A 205 22.37 20.43 3.01
C ASN A 205 21.61 19.95 4.25
N LYS A 206 20.58 19.14 4.01
CA LYS A 206 19.76 18.54 5.06
C LYS A 206 20.28 17.18 5.52
N GLN A 207 21.22 16.55 4.80
CA GLN A 207 21.66 15.17 5.04
C GLN A 207 20.48 14.18 5.05
N LEU A 208 19.59 14.29 4.06
CA LEU A 208 18.41 13.43 3.98
C LEU A 208 18.76 11.98 3.66
N THR A 209 17.98 11.06 4.21
CA THR A 209 17.89 9.69 3.72
C THR A 209 16.72 9.59 2.75
N LEU A 210 16.98 9.14 1.51
CA LEU A 210 15.93 8.76 0.56
C LEU A 210 15.87 7.24 0.48
N ARG A 211 14.74 6.66 0.89
CA ARG A 211 14.51 5.22 0.91
C ARG A 211 13.45 4.86 -0.12
N PHE A 212 13.87 4.27 -1.23
CA PHE A 212 12.97 3.72 -2.23
C PHE A 212 12.55 2.31 -1.80
N VAL A 213 11.25 2.03 -1.80
CA VAL A 213 10.69 0.76 -1.36
C VAL A 213 9.80 0.15 -2.45
N LEU A 214 9.74 -1.18 -2.51
CA LEU A 214 8.96 -1.91 -3.49
C LEU A 214 8.45 -3.22 -2.88
N GLY A 215 7.16 -3.47 -3.01
CA GLY A 215 6.55 -4.72 -2.53
C GLY A 215 6.72 -4.90 -1.03
N TYR A 216 7.11 -6.11 -0.64
CA TYR A 216 7.24 -6.59 0.74
C TYR A 216 7.93 -7.96 0.72
N THR A 217 8.33 -8.42 1.89
CA THR A 217 8.83 -9.79 2.13
C THR A 217 7.68 -10.78 2.35
N ALA A 218 7.97 -12.08 2.27
CA ALA A 218 6.98 -13.12 2.57
C ALA A 218 6.49 -13.05 4.02
N ASP A 219 7.39 -12.71 4.96
CA ASP A 219 7.05 -12.54 6.37
C ASP A 219 6.10 -11.35 6.58
N GLU A 220 6.36 -10.22 5.92
CA GLU A 220 5.47 -9.04 5.99
C GLU A 220 4.10 -9.32 5.34
N TYR A 221 4.03 -10.14 4.29
CA TYR A 221 2.76 -10.57 3.71
C TYR A 221 1.96 -11.46 4.68
N ALA A 222 2.63 -12.40 5.34
CA ALA A 222 2.01 -13.23 6.37
C ALA A 222 1.56 -12.41 7.58
N GLU A 223 2.37 -11.45 8.03
CA GLU A 223 2.02 -10.54 9.12
C GLU A 223 0.82 -9.66 8.76
N ALA A 224 0.74 -9.16 7.54
CA ALA A 224 -0.40 -8.39 7.07
C ALA A 224 -1.70 -9.23 7.09
N LEU A 225 -1.65 -10.47 6.61
CA LEU A 225 -2.81 -11.38 6.66
C LEU A 225 -3.23 -11.66 8.11
N ALA A 226 -2.27 -11.92 8.99
CA ALA A 226 -2.53 -12.16 10.40
C ALA A 226 -3.14 -10.93 11.10
N ALA A 227 -2.67 -9.72 10.77
CA ALA A 227 -3.19 -8.47 11.33
C ALA A 227 -4.63 -8.19 10.87
N LEU A 228 -4.95 -8.47 9.61
CA LEU A 228 -6.33 -8.40 9.07
C LEU A 228 -7.25 -9.40 9.78
N THR A 229 -6.80 -10.65 9.90
CA THR A 229 -7.55 -11.73 10.55
C THR A 229 -7.85 -11.42 12.01
N ALA A 230 -6.85 -10.90 12.74
CA ALA A 230 -6.98 -10.50 14.13
C ALA A 230 -7.75 -9.17 14.34
N GLY A 231 -8.10 -8.46 13.27
CA GLY A 231 -8.75 -7.16 13.34
C GLY A 231 -7.87 -6.03 13.90
N ARG A 232 -6.55 -6.22 13.95
CA ARG A 232 -5.58 -5.16 14.35
C ARG A 232 -5.51 -4.06 13.30
N VAL A 233 -5.58 -4.45 12.03
CA VAL A 233 -5.69 -3.54 10.89
C VAL A 233 -7.04 -3.78 10.22
N ASP A 234 -7.84 -2.72 10.04
CA ASP A 234 -9.13 -2.80 9.37
C ASP A 234 -9.13 -2.04 8.04
N THR A 235 -9.17 -2.80 6.95
CA THR A 235 -9.17 -2.25 5.59
C THR A 235 -10.55 -2.12 4.98
N ARG A 236 -11.62 -2.57 5.66
CA ARG A 236 -12.99 -2.46 5.17
C ARG A 236 -13.38 -1.03 4.78
N PRO A 237 -13.00 0.03 5.52
CA PRO A 237 -13.35 1.40 5.14
C PRO A 237 -12.69 1.88 3.83
N LEU A 238 -11.65 1.20 3.34
CA LEU A 238 -10.98 1.51 2.08
C LEU A 238 -11.68 0.85 0.90
N ILE A 239 -12.45 -0.22 1.12
CA ILE A 239 -13.18 -0.95 0.08
C ILE A 239 -14.43 -0.13 -0.28
N THR A 240 -14.34 0.63 -1.36
CA THR A 240 -15.42 1.53 -1.80
C THR A 240 -16.44 0.82 -2.68
N ARG A 241 -16.01 -0.22 -3.41
CA ARG A 241 -16.90 -1.00 -4.27
C ARG A 241 -16.38 -2.42 -4.48
N ILE A 242 -17.32 -3.36 -4.61
CA ILE A 242 -17.07 -4.72 -5.11
C ILE A 242 -17.75 -4.82 -6.48
N VAL A 243 -17.05 -5.34 -7.48
CA VAL A 243 -17.55 -5.44 -8.87
C VAL A 243 -17.33 -6.84 -9.42
N SER A 244 -18.20 -7.25 -10.34
CA SER A 244 -18.03 -8.46 -11.16
C SER A 244 -16.95 -8.30 -12.24
N LEU A 245 -16.62 -9.38 -12.96
CA LEU A 245 -15.74 -9.29 -14.13
C LEU A 245 -16.38 -8.49 -15.27
N GLU A 246 -17.70 -8.58 -15.44
CA GLU A 246 -18.45 -7.85 -16.45
C GLU A 246 -18.41 -6.33 -16.24
N GLU A 247 -18.41 -5.90 -14.98
CA GLU A 247 -18.35 -4.49 -14.59
C GLU A 247 -16.92 -3.91 -14.65
N LEU A 248 -15.89 -4.78 -14.76
CA LEU A 248 -14.50 -4.39 -14.67
C LEU A 248 -14.08 -3.27 -15.66
N PRO A 249 -14.49 -3.28 -16.95
CA PRO A 249 -14.14 -2.19 -17.87
C PRO A 249 -14.68 -0.82 -17.41
N ALA A 250 -15.90 -0.78 -16.87
CA ALA A 250 -16.50 0.43 -16.34
C ALA A 250 -15.81 0.85 -15.03
N ALA A 251 -15.47 -0.11 -14.18
CA ALA A 251 -14.75 0.12 -12.94
C ALA A 251 -13.37 0.76 -13.19
N PHE A 252 -12.60 0.25 -14.16
CA PHE A 252 -11.31 0.86 -14.55
C PHE A 252 -11.44 2.30 -15.01
N LYS A 253 -12.49 2.63 -15.78
CA LYS A 253 -12.75 4.01 -16.19
C LYS A 253 -13.06 4.91 -14.99
N ALA A 254 -13.78 4.39 -14.00
CA ALA A 254 -14.14 5.14 -12.79
C ALA A 254 -12.94 5.37 -11.84
N LEU A 255 -11.94 4.48 -11.83
CA LEU A 255 -10.73 4.61 -10.99
C LEU A 255 -9.88 5.85 -11.30
N ALA A 256 -10.12 6.53 -12.42
CA ALA A 256 -9.53 7.85 -12.69
C ALA A 256 -10.09 8.97 -11.77
N SER A 257 -11.23 8.74 -11.12
CA SER A 257 -11.85 9.66 -10.16
C SER A 257 -11.28 9.46 -8.75
N PRO A 258 -11.12 10.53 -7.94
CA PRO A 258 -10.67 10.40 -6.56
C PRO A 258 -11.72 9.84 -5.58
N GLU A 259 -12.95 9.59 -6.04
CA GLU A 259 -14.05 9.08 -5.21
C GLU A 259 -13.84 7.64 -4.76
N GLU A 260 -13.21 6.82 -5.61
CA GLU A 260 -12.89 5.43 -5.30
C GLU A 260 -11.56 5.36 -4.55
N CYS A 261 -11.50 4.49 -3.53
CA CYS A 261 -10.26 4.16 -2.84
C CYS A 261 -9.80 2.77 -3.32
N LYS A 262 -10.40 1.70 -2.81
CA LYS A 262 -10.12 0.32 -3.24
C LYS A 262 -11.38 -0.30 -3.85
N VAL A 263 -11.29 -0.67 -5.11
CA VAL A 263 -12.28 -1.52 -5.78
C VAL A 263 -11.78 -2.97 -5.74
N VAL A 264 -12.64 -3.89 -5.31
CA VAL A 264 -12.36 -5.33 -5.32
C VAL A 264 -13.16 -5.99 -6.44
N VAL A 265 -12.51 -6.88 -7.19
CA VAL A 265 -13.19 -7.68 -8.22
C VAL A 265 -13.56 -9.02 -7.60
N LYS A 266 -14.83 -9.41 -7.72
CA LYS A 266 -15.35 -10.71 -7.31
C LYS A 266 -15.79 -11.48 -8.57
N PRO A 267 -14.95 -12.40 -9.08
CA PRO A 267 -15.22 -13.06 -10.36
C PRO A 267 -16.42 -14.00 -10.36
N ASN A 268 -16.72 -14.59 -9.20
CA ASN A 268 -17.77 -15.58 -9.02
C ASN A 268 -18.69 -15.13 -7.87
N ASP A 269 -19.98 -15.44 -7.95
CA ASP A 269 -20.96 -15.15 -6.88
C ASP A 269 -20.73 -15.97 -5.60
#